data_AF-A0A536CE49-F1
#
_entry.id   AF-A0A536CE49-F1
#
_cell.length_a   1.000
_cell.length_b   1.000
_cell.length_c   1.000
_cell.angle_alpha   90.00
_cell.angle_beta   90.00
_cell.angle_gamma   90.00
#
_symmetry.space_group_name_H-M   'P 1'
#
loop_
_entity.id
_entity.type
_entity.pdbx_description
1 polymer ?
#
loop_
_entity_poly.entity_id
_entity_poly.type
_entity_poly.pdbx_seq_one_letter_code
_entity_poly.pdbx_strand_id
1 'polypeptide(L)'
;MTDAQTLITEAQELGLFKPQAAFEVHCSNCHGRLDGRGDCPTCGLIGRGPAELERRAQTDPAGVSKLISAAIQKRKNYRPAGREKSADR
;
A
#
# COMPACT_ATOMS: atom_id res chain seq x y z
N MET A 1 17.97 11.98 -3.40
CA MET A 1 16.78 11.99 -2.50
C MET A 1 15.60 11.65 -3.39
N THR A 2 14.96 10.49 -3.20
CA THR A 2 13.77 10.14 -4.01
C THR A 2 12.61 11.01 -3.54
N ASP A 3 12.01 11.74 -4.48
CA ASP A 3 10.92 12.66 -4.18
C ASP A 3 9.67 11.87 -3.75
N ALA A 4 8.95 12.39 -2.75
CA ALA A 4 7.73 11.77 -2.25
C ALA A 4 6.67 11.62 -3.37
N GLN A 5 6.60 12.58 -4.31
CA GLN A 5 5.71 12.46 -5.47
C GLN A 5 6.11 11.30 -6.36
N THR A 6 7.39 11.11 -6.66
CA THR A 6 7.85 9.98 -7.48
C THR A 6 7.42 8.64 -6.87
N LEU A 7 7.53 8.52 -5.54
CA LEU A 7 7.09 7.32 -4.82
C LEU A 7 5.56 7.16 -4.85
N ILE A 8 4.80 8.25 -4.72
CA ILE A 8 3.33 8.21 -4.82
C ILE A 8 2.93 7.74 -6.23
N THR A 9 3.51 8.30 -7.28
CA THR A 9 3.24 7.89 -8.67
C THR A 9 3.55 6.41 -8.88
N GLU A 10 4.73 5.94 -8.44
CA GLU A 10 5.09 4.51 -8.58
C GLU A 10 4.12 3.60 -7.81
N ALA A 11 3.69 4.01 -6.61
CA ALA A 11 2.69 3.29 -5.85
C ALA A 11 1.30 3.29 -6.52
N GLN A 12 0.94 4.35 -7.25
CA GLN A 12 -0.29 4.41 -8.05
C GLN A 12 -0.21 3.43 -9.22
N GLU A 13 0.89 3.42 -9.95
CA GLU A 13 1.10 2.48 -11.07
C GLU A 13 1.08 1.01 -10.62
N LEU A 14 1.59 0.73 -9.42
CA LEU A 14 1.52 -0.60 -8.81
C LEU A 14 0.14 -0.96 -8.22
N GLY A 15 -0.82 -0.04 -8.27
CA GLY A 15 -2.16 -0.22 -7.74
C GLY A 15 -2.20 -0.42 -6.22
N LEU A 16 -1.28 0.23 -5.49
CA LEU A 16 -1.16 0.10 -4.04
C LEU A 16 -2.24 0.85 -3.26
N PHE A 17 -2.81 1.89 -3.87
CA PHE A 17 -3.87 2.67 -3.27
C PHE A 17 -5.21 1.98 -3.50
N LYS A 18 -5.74 1.37 -2.44
CA LYS A 18 -7.14 0.96 -2.39
C LYS A 18 -7.78 1.56 -1.15
N PRO A 19 -8.82 2.40 -1.30
CA PRO A 19 -9.57 2.84 -0.15
C PRO A 19 -10.14 1.60 0.54
N GLN A 20 -9.66 1.34 1.75
CA GLN A 20 -10.25 0.34 2.65
C GLN A 20 -11.21 1.10 3.56
N ALA A 21 -12.38 0.52 3.81
CA ALA A 21 -13.29 1.12 4.75
C ALA A 21 -12.65 1.16 6.15
N ALA A 22 -12.97 2.17 6.96
CA ALA A 22 -12.37 2.34 8.30
C ALA A 22 -12.59 1.15 9.27
N PHE A 23 -13.50 0.24 8.91
CA PHE A 23 -13.83 -0.98 9.65
C PHE A 23 -13.20 -2.25 9.06
N GLU A 24 -12.52 -2.19 7.91
CA GLU A 24 -11.82 -3.34 7.35
C GLU A 24 -10.57 -3.65 8.18
N VAL A 25 -10.56 -4.84 8.79
CA VAL A 25 -9.41 -5.35 9.57
C VAL A 25 -8.47 -6.19 8.70
N HIS A 26 -8.92 -6.59 7.51
CA HIS A 26 -8.21 -7.49 6.60
C HIS A 26 -8.04 -6.85 5.22
N CYS A 27 -6.85 -7.00 4.66
CA CYS A 27 -6.49 -6.46 3.36
C CYS A 27 -7.23 -7.19 2.24
N SER A 28 -8.00 -6.50 1.38
CA SER A 28 -8.75 -7.17 0.31
C SER A 28 -7.87 -7.84 -0.79
N ASN A 29 -6.55 -7.61 -0.79
CA ASN A 29 -5.62 -8.27 -1.72
C ASN A 29 -4.99 -9.59 -1.21
N CYS A 30 -4.61 -9.66 0.07
CA CYS A 30 -3.89 -10.82 0.63
C CYS A 30 -4.58 -11.43 1.86
N HIS A 31 -5.70 -10.83 2.29
CA HIS A 31 -6.46 -11.16 3.50
C HIS A 31 -5.65 -11.10 4.80
N GLY A 32 -4.42 -10.59 4.76
CA GLY A 32 -3.61 -10.30 5.93
C GLY A 32 -4.20 -9.15 6.75
N ARG A 33 -3.92 -9.16 8.06
CA ARG A 33 -4.39 -8.12 8.98
C ARG A 33 -3.82 -6.75 8.61
N LEU A 34 -4.69 -5.75 8.55
CA LEU A 34 -4.31 -4.35 8.36
C LEU A 34 -3.81 -3.74 9.66
N ASP A 35 -2.90 -2.78 9.54
CA ASP A 35 -2.46 -1.95 10.66
C ASP A 35 -3.55 -0.93 11.05
N GLY A 36 -3.42 -0.25 12.19
CA GLY A 36 -4.41 0.73 12.68
C GLY A 36 -4.62 1.94 11.74
N ARG A 37 -3.81 2.04 10.69
CA ARG A 37 -3.88 3.05 9.63
C ARG A 37 -4.49 2.52 8.31
N GLY A 38 -4.91 1.26 8.28
CA GLY A 38 -5.42 0.59 7.08
C GLY A 38 -4.34 0.14 6.10
N ASP A 39 -3.06 0.17 6.49
CA ASP A 39 -1.94 -0.30 5.66
C ASP A 39 -1.71 -1.79 5.86
N CYS A 40 -1.46 -2.53 4.78
CA CYS A 40 -1.16 -3.96 4.84
C CYS A 40 0.34 -4.20 4.98
N PRO A 41 0.83 -4.73 6.13
CA PRO A 41 2.24 -5.00 6.31
C PRO A 41 2.76 -6.16 5.45
N THR A 42 1.87 -7.01 4.94
CA THR A 42 2.19 -8.23 4.18
C THR A 42 2.38 -7.96 2.69
N CYS A 43 1.41 -7.33 2.03
CA CYS A 43 1.43 -7.12 0.58
C CYS A 43 1.70 -5.68 0.14
N GLY A 44 1.88 -4.76 1.10
CA GLY A 44 2.20 -3.36 0.83
C GLY A 44 1.02 -2.49 0.41
N LEU A 45 -0.22 -2.97 0.54
CA LEU A 45 -1.41 -2.18 0.23
C LEU A 45 -1.52 -0.97 1.18
N ILE A 46 -1.85 0.19 0.65
CA ILE A 46 -1.99 1.43 1.41
C ILE A 46 -3.48 1.80 1.43
N GLY A 47 -4.09 1.77 2.62
CA GLY A 47 -5.50 2.09 2.82
C GLY A 47 -5.82 3.59 2.70
N ARG A 48 -4.79 4.44 2.72
CA ARG A 48 -4.89 5.89 2.57
C ARG A 48 -4.82 6.28 1.09
N GLY A 49 -5.69 7.20 0.67
CA GLY A 49 -5.66 7.72 -0.69
C GLY A 49 -4.40 8.55 -0.98
N PRO A 50 -4.02 8.72 -2.26
CA PRO A 50 -2.86 9.52 -2.66
C PRO A 50 -2.94 10.96 -2.13
N ALA A 51 -4.12 11.61 -2.21
CA ALA A 51 -4.31 12.98 -1.72
C ALA A 51 -4.04 13.15 -0.21
N GLU A 52 -4.33 12.14 0.61
CA GLU A 52 -4.03 12.15 2.04
C GLU A 52 -2.52 12.04 2.29
N LEU A 53 -1.83 11.23 1.50
CA LEU A 53 -0.38 11.07 1.58
C LEU A 53 0.35 12.32 1.07
N GLU A 54 -0.17 12.99 0.05
CA GLU A 54 0.36 14.28 -0.42
C GLU A 54 0.26 15.35 0.67
N ARG A 55 -0.88 15.46 1.35
CA ARG A 55 -1.03 16.37 2.51
C ARG A 55 -0.06 16.03 3.64
N ARG A 56 0.12 14.73 3.92
CA ARG A 56 1.10 14.29 4.93
C ARG A 56 2.53 14.54 4.48
N ALA A 57 2.84 14.44 3.18
CA ALA A 57 4.18 14.71 2.67
C ALA A 57 4.58 16.19 2.86
N GLN A 58 3.61 17.11 2.91
CA GLN A 58 3.87 18.52 3.24
C GLN A 58 4.29 18.75 4.69
N THR A 59 3.90 17.85 5.62
CA THR A 59 4.17 17.97 7.06
C THR A 59 5.27 17.01 7.53
N ASP A 60 5.36 15.82 6.94
CA ASP A 60 6.34 14.77 7.22
C ASP A 60 6.75 14.06 5.91
N PRO A 61 7.56 14.71 5.06
CA PRO A 61 7.99 14.12 3.79
C PRO A 61 8.83 12.86 3.99
N ALA A 62 9.67 12.84 5.02
CA ALA A 62 10.57 11.72 5.30
C ALA A 62 9.80 10.46 5.71
N GLY A 63 8.80 10.58 6.60
CA GLY A 63 7.99 9.44 7.01
C GLY A 63 7.08 8.92 5.89
N VAL A 64 6.52 9.81 5.06
CA VAL A 64 5.74 9.40 3.88
C VAL A 64 6.62 8.68 2.86
N SER A 65 7.78 9.24 2.49
CA SER A 65 8.70 8.58 1.56
C SER A 65 9.15 7.20 2.07
N LYS A 66 9.45 7.08 3.36
CA LYS A 66 9.83 5.80 3.97
C LYS A 66 8.68 4.79 3.94
N LEU A 67 7.46 5.24 4.20
CA LEU A 67 6.27 4.40 4.19
C LEU A 67 5.97 3.86 2.79
N ILE A 68 5.93 4.75 1.79
CA ILE A 68 5.62 4.37 0.41
C ILE A 68 6.74 3.50 -0.17
N SER A 69 8.00 3.84 0.08
CA SER A 69 9.14 3.00 -0.33
C SER A 69 9.04 1.59 0.25
N ALA A 70 8.71 1.46 1.54
CA ALA A 70 8.53 0.15 2.17
C ALA A 70 7.35 -0.62 1.58
N ALA A 71 6.25 0.06 1.27
CA ALA A 71 5.08 -0.53 0.61
C ALA A 71 5.42 -1.04 -0.80
N ILE A 72 6.13 -0.25 -1.60
CA ILE A 72 6.62 -0.62 -2.93
C ILE A 72 7.55 -1.83 -2.83
N GLN A 73 8.53 -1.83 -1.93
CA GLN A 73 9.43 -2.97 -1.76
C GLN A 73 8.67 -4.23 -1.35
N LYS A 74 7.70 -4.11 -0.43
CA LYS A 74 6.83 -5.23 -0.05
C LYS A 74 6.06 -5.74 -1.25
N ARG A 75 5.48 -4.87 -2.06
CA ARG A 75 4.73 -5.27 -3.27
C ARG A 75 5.60 -5.97 -4.29
N LYS A 76 6.82 -5.47 -4.53
CA LYS A 76 7.80 -6.09 -5.43
C LYS A 76 8.27 -7.45 -4.91
N ASN A 77 8.45 -7.59 -3.60
CA ASN A 77 8.84 -8.85 -2.96
C ASN A 77 7.65 -9.79 -2.70
N TYR A 78 6.41 -9.27 -2.76
CA TYR A 78 5.20 -10.04 -2.55
C TYR A 78 4.99 -10.96 -3.75
N ARG A 79 5.54 -12.16 -3.65
CA ARG A 79 5.17 -13.29 -4.48
C ARG A 79 4.00 -13.97 -3.78
N PRO A 80 2.76 -13.94 -4.33
CA PRO A 80 1.69 -14.75 -3.78
C PRO A 80 2.13 -16.21 -3.89
N ALA A 81 2.44 -16.85 -2.76
CA ALA A 81 2.57 -18.29 -2.70
C ALA A 81 1.17 -18.87 -3.00
N GLY A 82 0.93 -19.27 -4.24
CA GLY A 82 -0.32 -19.93 -4.63
C GLY A 82 -1.47 -19.01 -5.06
N ARG A 83 -1.27 -18.13 -6.06
CA ARG A 83 -2.34 -17.92 -7.06
C ARG A 83 -2.17 -18.89 -8.22
N GLU A 84 -2.09 -20.16 -7.88
CA GLU A 84 -2.47 -21.24 -8.77
C GLU A 84 -3.94 -21.54 -8.42
N LYS A 85 -4.86 -21.16 -9.30
CA LYS A 85 -6.30 -21.50 -9.30
C LYS A 85 -7.18 -20.89 -8.20
N SER A 86 -7.83 -19.79 -8.57
CA SER A 86 -9.30 -19.70 -8.46
C SER A 86 -9.82 -18.90 -9.66
N ALA A 87 -9.50 -19.41 -10.84
CA ALA A 87 -10.45 -19.42 -11.94
C ALA A 87 -11.12 -20.81 -11.85
N ASP A 88 -12.46 -20.85 -11.82
CA ASP A 88 -13.36 -22.01 -11.68
C ASP A 88 -14.05 -22.15 -10.31
N ARG A 89 -15.21 -21.50 -10.18
CA ARG A 89 -16.51 -22.19 -10.10
C ARG A 89 -17.67 -21.23 -10.25
#